data_AF-A0A9R1J2E2-F1
#
_entry.id   AF-A0A9R1J2E2-F1
#
_cell.length_a   1.000
_cell.length_b   1.000
_cell.length_c   1.000
_cell.angle_alpha   90.00
_cell.angle_beta   90.00
_cell.angle_gamma   90.00
#
_symmetry.space_group_name_H-M   'P 1'
#
loop_
_entity.id
_entity.type
_entity.pdbx_description
1 polymer ?
#
loop_
_entity_poly.entity_id
_entity_poly.type
_entity_poly.pdbx_seq_one_letter_code
_entity_poly.pdbx_strand_id
1 'polypeptide(L)'
;NSARFLWKTVPQEVKDAHPELGAIWKIGQCLWNRDYAGIYTSAQGFEWGPEIADFVSAFLESYRKRIFELLTSAYTTISIADVAHFMGMSEEDATNYAVQNGWSLDVATKMLTVRKQKPQTNQKLDPNKLQRLTECVFHLEH
;
A
#
# COMPACT_ATOMS: atom_id res chain seq x y z
N ASN A 1 -12.49 -11.56 2.45
CA ASN A 1 -13.55 -12.59 2.36
C ASN A 1 -14.94 -12.06 2.72
N SER A 2 -15.14 -11.37 3.84
CA SER A 2 -16.46 -10.91 4.30
C SER A 2 -17.24 -10.05 3.28
N ALA A 3 -16.57 -9.16 2.54
CA ALA A 3 -17.21 -8.31 1.53
C ALA A 3 -17.86 -9.10 0.38
N ARG A 4 -17.26 -10.23 -0.05
CA ARG A 4 -17.81 -11.09 -1.10
C ARG A 4 -19.06 -11.83 -0.63
N PHE A 5 -19.09 -12.22 0.64
CA PHE A 5 -20.27 -12.86 1.23
C PHE A 5 -21.42 -11.88 1.34
N LEU A 6 -21.16 -10.65 1.84
CA LEU A 6 -22.15 -9.57 1.89
C LEU A 6 -22.78 -9.32 0.51
N TRP A 7 -21.98 -9.16 -0.54
CA TRP A 7 -22.49 -8.96 -1.90
C TRP A 7 -23.37 -10.11 -2.41
N LYS A 8 -23.05 -11.35 -2.01
CA LYS A 8 -23.87 -12.53 -2.36
C LYS A 8 -25.20 -12.58 -1.64
N THR A 9 -25.26 -12.11 -0.39
CA THR A 9 -26.47 -12.10 0.44
C THR A 9 -27.38 -10.90 0.23
N VAL A 10 -26.90 -9.81 -0.38
CA VAL A 10 -27.72 -8.62 -0.64
C VAL A 10 -28.73 -8.93 -1.76
N PRO A 11 -30.05 -8.71 -1.55
CA PRO A 11 -31.10 -8.90 -2.55
C PRO A 11 -30.88 -8.02 -3.79
N GLN A 12 -31.35 -8.46 -4.96
CA GLN A 12 -31.26 -7.66 -6.18
C GLN A 12 -31.95 -6.30 -6.05
N GLU A 13 -33.07 -6.23 -5.31
CA GLU A 13 -33.82 -4.97 -5.10
C GLU A 13 -32.98 -3.88 -4.42
N VAL A 14 -32.10 -4.25 -3.49
CA VAL A 14 -31.21 -3.29 -2.79
C VAL A 14 -30.04 -2.87 -3.69
N LYS A 15 -29.61 -3.74 -4.60
CA LYS A 15 -28.55 -3.44 -5.58
C LYS A 15 -29.03 -2.49 -6.66
N ASP A 16 -30.30 -2.59 -7.05
CA ASP A 16 -30.94 -1.72 -8.04
C ASP A 16 -31.31 -0.36 -7.42
N ALA A 17 -31.77 -0.36 -6.16
CA ALA A 17 -32.11 0.86 -5.43
C ALA A 17 -30.88 1.71 -5.03
N HIS A 18 -29.70 1.11 -4.87
CA HIS A 18 -28.48 1.81 -4.45
C HIS A 18 -27.33 1.61 -5.45
N PRO A 19 -27.21 2.49 -6.47
CA PRO A 19 -26.10 2.43 -7.43
C PRO A 19 -24.72 2.56 -6.76
N GLU A 20 -24.66 3.17 -5.57
CA GLU A 20 -23.47 3.26 -4.70
C GLU A 20 -22.89 1.88 -4.35
N LEU A 21 -23.75 0.90 -4.05
CA LEU A 21 -23.30 -0.46 -3.71
C LEU A 21 -22.62 -1.14 -4.90
N GLY A 22 -23.15 -0.93 -6.11
CA GLY A 22 -22.53 -1.39 -7.35
C GLY A 22 -21.15 -0.78 -7.57
N ALA A 23 -21.00 0.51 -7.31
CA ALA A 23 -19.72 1.20 -7.42
C ALA A 23 -18.71 0.72 -6.37
N ILE A 24 -19.12 0.50 -5.11
CA ILE A 24 -18.25 -0.05 -4.05
C ILE A 24 -17.78 -1.45 -4.44
N TRP A 25 -18.68 -2.27 -4.96
CA TRP A 25 -18.33 -3.61 -5.43
C TRP A 25 -17.32 -3.56 -6.57
N LYS A 26 -17.47 -2.62 -7.50
CA LYS A 26 -16.52 -2.39 -8.60
C LYS A 26 -15.12 -2.01 -8.09
N ILE A 27 -15.04 -1.12 -7.09
CA ILE A 27 -13.77 -0.81 -6.40
C ILE A 27 -13.17 -2.08 -5.77
N GLY A 28 -14.00 -2.90 -5.11
CA GLY A 28 -13.59 -4.18 -4.54
C GLY A 28 -13.07 -5.18 -5.58
N GLN A 29 -13.65 -5.20 -6.78
CA GLN A 29 -13.17 -6.02 -7.90
C GLN A 29 -11.83 -5.53 -8.42
N CYS A 30 -11.64 -4.21 -8.57
CA CYS A 30 -10.33 -3.64 -8.93
C CYS A 30 -9.27 -3.95 -7.87
N LEU A 31 -9.62 -3.88 -6.58
CA LEU A 31 -8.73 -4.27 -5.48
C LEU A 31 -8.31 -5.75 -5.58
N TRP A 32 -9.24 -6.62 -5.97
CA TRP A 32 -8.96 -8.05 -6.14
C TRP A 32 -8.02 -8.32 -7.32
N ASN A 33 -8.26 -7.65 -8.46
CA ASN A 33 -7.41 -7.75 -9.64
C ASN A 33 -6.07 -7.01 -9.49
N ARG A 34 -5.86 -6.31 -8.36
CA ARG A 34 -4.73 -5.37 -8.17
C ARG A 34 -4.66 -4.33 -9.27
N ASP A 35 -5.81 -3.93 -9.78
CA ASP A 35 -5.92 -2.89 -10.80
C ASP A 35 -5.88 -1.53 -10.11
N TYR A 36 -4.66 -0.99 -9.94
CA TYR A 36 -4.44 0.25 -9.20
C TYR A 36 -5.12 1.44 -9.87
N ALA A 37 -4.98 1.58 -11.18
CA ALA A 37 -5.61 2.65 -11.95
C ALA A 37 -7.14 2.61 -11.87
N GLY A 38 -7.75 1.43 -12.02
CA GLY A 38 -9.18 1.24 -12.01
C GLY A 38 -9.83 1.49 -10.64
N ILE A 39 -9.09 1.38 -9.54
CA ILE A 39 -9.59 1.79 -8.21
C ILE A 39 -9.87 3.30 -8.23
N TYR A 40 -8.92 4.12 -8.68
CA TYR A 40 -9.08 5.58 -8.70
C TYR A 40 -10.10 6.01 -9.75
N THR A 41 -10.10 5.41 -10.93
CA THR A 41 -11.10 5.69 -11.97
C THR A 41 -12.50 5.32 -11.50
N SER A 42 -12.67 4.19 -10.80
CA SER A 42 -13.99 3.77 -10.29
C SER A 42 -14.44 4.64 -9.11
N ALA A 43 -13.50 5.11 -8.28
CA ALA A 43 -13.81 6.01 -7.17
C ALA A 43 -14.13 7.44 -7.64
N GLN A 44 -13.49 7.95 -8.69
CA GLN A 44 -13.79 9.28 -9.24
C GLN A 44 -14.95 9.28 -10.24
N GLY A 45 -15.22 8.15 -10.89
CA GLY A 45 -16.26 8.02 -11.91
C GLY A 45 -17.68 7.82 -11.34
N PHE A 46 -17.85 7.85 -10.02
CA PHE A 46 -19.15 7.71 -9.37
C PHE A 46 -19.41 8.89 -8.43
N GLU A 47 -20.60 9.49 -8.52
CA GLU A 47 -21.03 10.56 -7.61
C GLU A 47 -21.51 9.93 -6.30
N TRP A 48 -20.59 9.82 -5.35
CA TRP A 48 -20.87 9.32 -4.01
C TRP A 48 -21.71 10.31 -3.21
N GLY A 49 -22.68 9.81 -2.43
CA GLY A 49 -23.26 10.59 -1.35
C GLY A 49 -22.18 11.09 -0.38
N PRO A 50 -22.37 12.23 0.29
CA PRO A 50 -21.35 12.89 1.13
C PRO A 50 -20.80 11.98 2.24
N GLU A 51 -21.63 11.07 2.78
CA GLU A 51 -21.23 10.11 3.82
C GLU A 51 -20.30 9.02 3.28
N ILE A 52 -20.54 8.53 2.06
CA ILE A 52 -19.71 7.49 1.43
C ILE A 52 -18.44 8.12 0.82
N ALA A 53 -18.54 9.34 0.31
CA ALA A 53 -17.43 10.07 -0.29
C ALA A 53 -16.26 10.23 0.69
N ASP A 54 -16.55 10.62 1.94
CA ASP A 54 -15.54 10.75 3.00
C ASP A 54 -14.86 9.41 3.27
N PHE A 55 -15.64 8.33 3.39
CA PHE A 55 -15.13 6.98 3.60
C PHE A 55 -14.24 6.50 2.45
N VAL A 56 -14.67 6.72 1.20
CA VAL A 56 -13.90 6.36 -0.01
C VAL A 56 -12.60 7.16 -0.05
N SER A 57 -12.64 8.46 0.27
CA SER A 57 -11.45 9.30 0.32
C SER A 57 -10.46 8.81 1.38
N ALA A 58 -10.92 8.56 2.61
CA ALA A 58 -10.11 8.02 3.70
C ALA A 58 -9.52 6.63 3.36
N PHE A 59 -10.29 5.80 2.67
CA PHE A 59 -9.83 4.51 2.16
C PHE A 59 -8.73 4.67 1.11
N LEU A 60 -8.92 5.55 0.12
CA LEU A 60 -7.92 5.81 -0.92
C LEU A 60 -6.62 6.36 -0.33
N GLU A 61 -6.70 7.27 0.65
CA GLU A 61 -5.52 7.77 1.36
C GLU A 61 -4.78 6.65 2.10
N SER A 62 -5.51 5.80 2.83
CA SER A 62 -4.93 4.65 3.54
C SER A 62 -4.29 3.65 2.58
N TYR A 63 -4.94 3.41 1.44
CA TYR A 63 -4.44 2.55 0.38
C TYR A 63 -3.15 3.12 -0.24
N ARG A 64 -3.15 4.42 -0.58
CA ARG A 64 -1.97 5.14 -1.09
C ARG A 64 -0.78 5.03 -0.14
N LYS A 65 -1.00 5.28 1.16
CA LYS A 65 0.04 5.13 2.19
C LYS A 65 0.62 3.71 2.21
N ARG A 66 -0.24 2.70 2.20
CA ARG A 66 0.19 1.29 2.20
C ARG A 66 0.99 0.92 0.95
N ILE A 67 0.56 1.39 -0.22
CA ILE A 67 1.29 1.19 -1.48
C ILE A 67 2.63 1.91 -1.42
N PHE A 68 2.67 3.14 -0.93
CA PHE A 68 3.89 3.90 -0.78
C PHE A 68 4.89 3.21 0.17
N GLU A 69 4.43 2.67 1.31
CA GLU A 69 5.25 1.86 2.21
C GLU A 69 5.76 0.57 1.55
N LEU A 70 4.91 -0.09 0.74
CA LEU A 70 5.30 -1.26 -0.02
C LEU A 70 6.38 -0.93 -1.05
N LEU A 71 6.23 0.17 -1.79
CA LEU A 71 7.24 0.66 -2.72
C LEU A 71 8.54 1.01 -2.00
N THR A 72 8.43 1.66 -0.83
CA THR A 72 9.59 2.04 0.00
C THR A 72 10.38 0.81 0.46
N SER A 73 9.70 -0.28 0.80
CA SER A 73 10.32 -1.50 1.32
C SER A 73 10.85 -2.42 0.21
N ALA A 74 10.11 -2.58 -0.89
CA ALA A 74 10.45 -3.51 -1.97
C ALA A 74 11.48 -2.94 -2.95
N TYR A 75 11.44 -1.64 -3.24
CA TYR A 75 12.28 -1.02 -4.27
C TYR A 75 13.40 -0.17 -3.64
N THR A 76 14.56 -0.15 -4.30
CA THR A 76 15.67 0.77 -4.00
C THR A 76 15.64 1.96 -4.94
N THR A 77 15.30 1.70 -6.20
CA THR A 77 15.07 2.67 -7.26
C THR A 77 13.83 2.26 -8.04
N ILE A 78 12.97 3.21 -8.38
CA ILE A 78 11.72 2.99 -9.11
C ILE A 78 11.45 4.15 -10.07
N SER A 79 10.88 3.88 -11.24
CA SER A 79 10.53 4.92 -12.22
C SER A 79 9.37 5.78 -11.73
N ILE A 80 9.37 7.07 -12.08
CA ILE A 80 8.25 7.98 -11.74
C ILE A 80 6.93 7.47 -12.33
N ALA A 81 6.96 6.94 -13.56
CA ALA A 81 5.80 6.38 -14.23
C ALA A 81 5.18 5.19 -13.47
N ASP A 82 6.00 4.31 -12.90
CA ASP A 82 5.53 3.20 -12.08
C ASP A 82 4.87 3.71 -10.80
N VAL A 83 5.50 4.67 -10.11
CA VAL A 83 4.93 5.27 -8.89
C VAL A 83 3.60 5.97 -9.20
N ALA A 84 3.54 6.74 -10.28
CA ALA A 84 2.32 7.38 -10.77
C ALA A 84 1.22 6.35 -11.06
N HIS A 85 1.56 5.23 -11.70
CA HIS A 85 0.64 4.14 -11.98
C HIS A 85 0.11 3.47 -10.70
N PHE A 86 0.99 3.19 -9.73
CA PHE A 86 0.60 2.56 -8.46
C PHE A 86 -0.22 3.48 -7.55
N MET A 87 0.11 4.77 -7.53
CA MET A 87 -0.57 5.78 -6.70
C MET A 87 -1.79 6.41 -7.38
N GLY A 88 -1.98 6.15 -8.67
CA GLY A 88 -3.08 6.68 -9.49
C GLY A 88 -3.13 8.20 -9.51
N MET A 89 -1.98 8.82 -9.66
CA MET A 89 -1.82 10.28 -9.75
C MET A 89 -0.84 10.61 -10.88
N SER A 90 -0.76 11.88 -11.26
CA SER A 90 0.18 12.35 -12.27
C SER A 90 1.62 12.13 -11.82
N GLU A 91 2.54 12.05 -12.79
CA GLU A 91 3.98 11.92 -12.51
C GLU A 91 4.52 13.08 -11.65
N GLU A 92 3.95 14.28 -11.82
CA GLU A 92 4.29 15.47 -11.03
C GLU A 92 3.86 15.32 -9.57
N ASP A 93 2.61 14.92 -9.32
CA ASP A 93 2.09 14.66 -7.97
C ASP A 93 2.83 13.51 -7.27
N ALA A 94 3.11 12.43 -8.00
CA ALA A 94 3.86 11.29 -7.49
C ALA A 94 5.27 11.70 -7.06
N THR A 95 5.93 12.53 -7.87
CA THR A 95 7.25 13.07 -7.56
C THR A 95 7.20 13.98 -6.34
N ASN A 96 6.24 14.89 -6.27
CA ASN A 96 6.06 15.78 -5.13
C ASN A 96 5.81 15.00 -3.83
N TYR A 97 4.94 13.99 -3.90
CA TYR A 97 4.67 13.09 -2.77
C TYR A 97 5.93 12.33 -2.32
N ALA A 98 6.69 11.77 -3.27
CA ALA A 98 7.93 11.06 -2.98
C ALA A 98 8.99 11.98 -2.32
N VAL A 99 9.18 13.19 -2.86
CA VAL A 99 10.13 14.18 -2.33
C VAL A 99 9.71 14.64 -0.93
N GLN A 100 8.42 14.90 -0.69
CA GLN A 100 7.91 15.23 0.65
C GLN A 100 8.15 14.11 1.67
N ASN A 101 8.14 12.85 1.23
CA ASN A 101 8.44 11.68 2.05
C ASN A 101 9.95 11.34 2.09
N GLY A 102 10.82 12.23 1.62
CA GLY A 102 12.27 12.12 1.74
C GLY A 102 12.95 11.24 0.69
N TRP A 103 12.25 10.88 -0.40
CA TRP A 103 12.87 10.22 -1.55
C TRP A 103 13.70 11.23 -2.37
N SER A 104 14.68 10.75 -3.11
CA SER A 104 15.56 11.58 -3.94
C SER A 104 15.22 11.38 -5.41
N LEU A 105 14.91 12.46 -6.12
CA LEU A 105 14.58 12.44 -7.54
C LEU A 105 15.85 12.56 -8.39
N ASP A 106 16.04 11.61 -9.30
CA ASP A 106 17.09 11.63 -10.30
C ASP A 106 16.50 12.08 -11.65
N VAL A 107 16.58 13.39 -11.91
CA VAL A 107 15.98 14.05 -13.09
C VAL A 107 16.59 13.51 -14.40
N ALA A 108 17.85 13.07 -14.38
CA ALA A 108 18.55 12.55 -15.54
C ALA A 108 18.02 11.18 -16.00
N THR A 109 17.55 10.35 -15.08
CA THR A 109 17.08 8.98 -15.37
C THR A 109 15.57 8.81 -15.19
N LYS A 110 14.85 9.85 -14.74
CA LYS A 110 13.44 9.80 -14.33
C LYS A 110 13.18 8.69 -13.30
N MET A 111 14.16 8.45 -12.42
CA MET A 111 14.06 7.46 -11.35
C MET A 111 13.99 8.15 -10.00
N LEU A 112 13.16 7.61 -9.13
CA LEU A 112 13.09 7.95 -7.73
C LEU A 112 13.96 6.96 -6.94
N THR A 113 14.97 7.50 -6.26
CA THR A 113 15.78 6.76 -5.30
C THR A 113 15.06 6.76 -3.97
N VAL A 114 14.57 5.58 -3.62
CA VAL A 114 13.87 5.33 -2.36
C VAL A 114 14.90 5.40 -1.23
N ARG A 115 14.79 6.42 -0.39
CA ARG A 115 15.49 6.39 0.90
C ARG A 115 14.75 5.43 1.81
N LYS A 116 15.16 4.17 1.79
CA LYS A 116 14.80 3.24 2.85
C LYS A 116 15.14 3.92 4.17
N GLN A 117 14.13 4.28 4.95
CA GLN A 117 14.32 4.43 6.38
C GLN A 117 15.03 3.14 6.78
N LYS A 118 16.27 3.24 7.31
CA LYS A 118 17.02 2.07 7.73
C LYS A 118 16.02 1.18 8.42
N PRO A 119 15.78 -0.07 7.97
CA PRO A 119 15.12 -1.01 8.85
C PRO A 119 15.93 -0.87 10.14
N GLN A 120 15.25 -0.52 11.24
CA GLN A 120 15.86 -0.72 12.52
C GLN A 120 16.03 -2.23 12.58
N THR A 121 17.16 -2.70 12.06
CA THR A 121 17.81 -3.91 12.51
C THR A 121 18.08 -3.62 13.97
N ASN A 122 17.04 -3.83 14.78
CA ASN A 122 17.17 -4.12 16.18
C ASN A 122 17.60 -5.59 16.29
N GLN A 123 18.54 -6.04 15.44
CA GLN A 123 19.51 -7.02 15.88
C GLN A 123 20.59 -6.23 16.60
N LYS A 124 20.24 -5.79 17.80
CA LYS A 124 21.19 -5.88 18.89
C LYS A 124 21.52 -7.37 18.94
N LEU A 125 22.59 -7.77 18.26
CA LEU A 125 23.25 -9.04 18.49
C LEU A 125 23.70 -8.94 19.94
N ASP A 126 22.84 -9.40 20.84
CA ASP A 126 23.07 -9.41 22.27
C ASP A 126 24.35 -10.24 22.48
N PRO A 127 25.48 -9.65 22.89
CA PRO A 127 26.72 -10.40 23.10
C PRO A 127 26.56 -11.48 24.17
N ASN A 128 25.47 -11.40 24.96
CA ASN A 128 25.05 -12.41 25.92
C ASN A 128 24.69 -13.76 25.28
N LYS A 129 24.26 -13.81 24.00
CA LYS A 129 24.04 -15.08 23.29
C LYS A 129 25.33 -15.79 22.87
N LEU A 130 26.42 -15.04 22.66
CA LEU A 130 27.73 -15.63 22.35
C LEU A 130 28.36 -16.28 23.58
N GLN A 131 28.16 -15.72 24.77
CA GLN A 131 28.67 -16.33 26.01
C GLN A 131 28.03 -17.69 26.32
N ARG A 132 26.75 -17.88 25.98
CA ARG A 132 26.04 -19.15 26.22
C ARG A 132 26.54 -20.31 25.36
N LEU A 133 27.17 -20.04 24.20
CA LEU A 133 27.74 -21.10 23.36
C LEU A 133 29.10 -21.60 23.89
N THR A 134 29.87 -20.75 24.57
CA THR A 134 31.10 -21.18 25.24
C THR A 134 30.81 -22.05 26.46
N GLU A 135 29.71 -21.76 27.19
CA GLU A 135 29.35 -22.53 28.39
C GLU A 135 28.81 -23.94 28.08
N CYS A 136 28.21 -24.15 26.89
CA CYS A 136 27.76 -25.49 26.45
C CYS A 136 28.90 -26.41 25.98
N VAL A 137 30.08 -25.89 25.64
CA VAL A 137 31.24 -26.73 25.30
C VAL A 137 31.97 -27.22 26.56
N PHE A 138 31.88 -26.47 27.67
CA PHE A 138 32.53 -26.86 28.93
C PHE A 138 31.77 -27.96 29.71
N HIS A 139 30.49 -28.17 29.44
CA HIS A 139 29.66 -29.15 30.17
C HIS A 139 29.56 -30.54 29.51
N LEU A 140 30.30 -30.78 28.42
CA LEU A 140 30.41 -32.08 27.76
C LEU A 140 31.77 -32.78 28.00
N GLU A 141 32.62 -32.19 28.85
CA GLU A 141 33.85 -32.80 29.37
C GLU A 141 33.79 -32.96 30.91
N HIS A 142 32.80 -33.70 31.41
CA HIS A 142 32.91 -34.53 32.63
C HIS A 142 31.79 -35.58 32.72
#